data_AF-A0A849FWH6-F1
#
_entry.id   AF-A0A849FWH6-F1
#
_cell.length_a   1.000
_cell.length_b   1.000
_cell.length_c   1.000
_cell.angle_alpha   90.00
_cell.angle_beta   90.00
_cell.angle_gamma   90.00
#
_symmetry.space_group_name_H-M   'P 1'
#
loop_
_entity.id
_entity.type
_entity.pdbx_description
1 polymer ?
#
loop_
_entity_poly.entity_id
_entity_poly.type
_entity_poly.pdbx_seq_one_letter_code
_entity_poly.pdbx_strand_id
1 'polypeptide(L)'
;GQRRYLENDLNRLAFIRHARQLGFPLEAIRELLELADNPQHSCADADSIAQRQLVQVEQRILRLQALKTELNRMISECTGDKVADCRVLEVLRDHSVCLTDHDEIGG
;
A
#
# COMPACT_ATOMS: atom_id res chain seq x y z
N GLY A 1 -12.45 29.70 22.52
CA GLY A 1 -12.78 28.60 23.44
C GLY A 1 -11.80 27.46 23.21
N GLN A 2 -11.05 27.06 24.23
CA GLN A 2 -10.11 25.94 24.14
C GLN A 2 -10.89 24.63 24.00
N ARG A 3 -10.55 23.83 22.98
CA ARG A 3 -11.04 22.45 22.86
C ARG A 3 -10.39 21.64 23.98
N ARG A 4 -11.17 21.33 25.03
CA ARG A 4 -10.78 20.34 26.04
C ARG A 4 -10.88 18.98 25.36
N TYR A 5 -9.76 18.49 24.84
CA TYR A 5 -9.65 17.11 24.39
C TYR A 5 -9.86 16.22 25.62
N LEU A 6 -11.02 15.58 25.70
CA LEU A 6 -11.25 14.53 26.68
C LEU A 6 -10.41 13.31 26.25
N GLU A 7 -10.05 12.46 27.20
CA GLU A 7 -9.22 11.27 26.96
C GLU A 7 -9.79 10.38 25.82
N ASN A 8 -11.12 10.37 25.66
CA ASN A 8 -11.82 9.73 24.55
C ASN A 8 -11.50 10.33 23.18
N ASP A 9 -11.32 11.65 23.06
CA ASP A 9 -10.95 12.30 21.80
C ASP A 9 -9.53 11.91 21.39
N LEU A 10 -8.62 11.78 22.38
CA LEU A 10 -7.25 11.33 22.13
C LEU A 10 -7.22 9.87 21.66
N ASN A 11 -8.01 9.00 22.30
CA ASN A 11 -8.13 7.60 21.88
C ASN A 11 -8.70 7.47 20.46
N ARG A 12 -9.72 8.26 20.11
CA ARG A 12 -10.30 8.28 18.76
C ARG A 12 -9.30 8.77 17.71
N LEU A 13 -8.52 9.81 18.01
CA LEU A 13 -7.46 10.29 17.11
C LEU A 13 -6.33 9.28 16.96
N ALA A 14 -5.93 8.60 18.03
CA ALA A 14 -4.93 7.54 17.98
C ALA A 14 -5.40 6.37 17.12
N PHE A 15 -6.67 5.97 17.25
CA PHE A 15 -7.31 4.96 16.42
C PHE A 15 -7.25 5.31 14.93
N ILE A 16 -7.72 6.51 14.57
CA ILE A 16 -7.71 6.99 13.18
C ILE A 16 -6.28 7.01 12.63
N ARG A 17 -5.32 7.55 13.40
CA ARG A 17 -3.92 7.60 12.97
C ARG A 17 -3.36 6.20 12.70
N HIS A 18 -3.63 5.25 13.59
CA HIS A 18 -3.16 3.88 13.45
C HIS A 18 -3.77 3.20 12.22
N ALA A 19 -5.09 3.32 12.04
CA ALA A 19 -5.76 2.72 10.88
C ALA A 19 -5.26 3.31 9.54
N ARG A 20 -4.98 4.62 9.49
CA ARG A 20 -4.35 5.24 8.31
C ARG A 20 -2.94 4.72 8.04
N GLN A 21 -2.15 4.47 9.09
CA GLN A 21 -0.81 3.88 8.96
C GLN A 21 -0.85 2.45 8.39
N LEU A 22 -1.89 1.69 8.72
CA LEU A 22 -2.14 0.36 8.17
C LEU A 22 -2.73 0.39 6.74
N GLY A 23 -3.01 1.59 6.21
CA GLY A 23 -3.48 1.79 4.85
C GLY A 23 -4.97 1.58 4.65
N PHE A 24 -5.77 1.56 5.72
CA PHE A 24 -7.23 1.48 5.58
C PHE A 24 -7.76 2.76 4.90
N PRO A 25 -8.70 2.64 3.94
CA PRO A 25 -9.38 3.80 3.35
C PRO A 25 -10.26 4.50 4.39
N LEU A 26 -10.58 5.78 4.15
CA LEU A 26 -11.32 6.59 5.12
C LEU A 26 -12.69 6.00 5.44
N GLU A 27 -13.33 5.37 4.47
CA GLU A 27 -14.61 4.67 4.57
C GLU A 27 -14.51 3.51 5.57
N ALA A 28 -13.51 2.64 5.42
CA ALA A 28 -13.27 1.53 6.34
C ALA A 28 -12.95 2.03 7.77
N ILE A 29 -12.22 3.15 7.90
CA ILE A 29 -11.92 3.74 9.21
C ILE A 29 -13.19 4.23 9.90
N ARG A 30 -14.16 4.79 9.15
CA ARG A 30 -15.46 5.20 9.70
C ARG A 30 -16.24 3.99 10.21
N GLU A 31 -16.33 2.93 9.41
CA GLU A 31 -17.00 1.68 9.80
C GLU A 31 -16.37 1.07 11.06
N LEU A 32 -15.04 1.00 11.11
CA LEU A 32 -14.32 0.48 12.28
C LEU A 32 -14.51 1.35 13.53
N LEU A 33 -14.65 2.68 13.38
CA LEU A 33 -14.96 3.57 14.49
C LEU A 33 -16.39 3.35 15.01
N GLU A 34 -17.36 3.14 14.12
CA GLU A 34 -18.74 2.83 14.51
C GLU A 34 -18.82 1.52 15.29
N LEU A 35 -18.07 0.50 14.87
CA LEU A 35 -17.96 -0.77 15.61
C LEU A 35 -17.29 -0.57 16.97
N ALA A 36 -16.22 0.22 17.05
CA ALA A 36 -15.52 0.51 18.29
C ALA A 36 -16.40 1.28 19.31
N ASP A 37 -17.28 2.16 18.82
CA ASP A 37 -18.24 2.89 19.65
C ASP A 37 -19.40 1.98 20.15
N ASN A 38 -19.55 0.76 19.61
CA ASN A 38 -20.62 -0.21 19.94
C ASN A 38 -20.07 -1.60 20.36
N PRO A 39 -19.49 -1.74 21.57
CA PRO A 39 -18.76 -2.95 21.99
C PRO A 39 -19.61 -4.22 22.15
N GLN A 40 -20.94 -4.13 22.03
CA GLN A 40 -21.85 -5.28 22.05
C GLN A 40 -22.10 -5.87 20.66
N HIS A 41 -21.61 -5.22 19.59
CA HIS A 41 -21.72 -5.72 18.23
C HIS A 41 -20.72 -6.84 17.97
N SER A 42 -21.04 -7.71 17.00
CA SER A 42 -20.11 -8.74 16.55
C SER A 42 -18.87 -8.12 15.91
N CYS A 43 -17.69 -8.70 16.16
CA CYS A 43 -16.46 -8.31 15.48
C CYS A 43 -16.36 -8.80 14.03
N ALA A 44 -17.34 -9.56 13.53
CA ALA A 44 -17.31 -10.15 12.19
C ALA A 44 -17.10 -9.10 11.07
N ASP A 45 -17.69 -7.91 11.22
CA ASP A 45 -17.51 -6.82 10.25
C ASP A 45 -16.09 -6.26 10.31
N ALA A 46 -15.52 -6.10 11.52
CA ALA A 46 -14.13 -5.67 11.69
C ALA A 46 -13.14 -6.69 11.10
N ASP A 47 -13.38 -7.99 11.32
CA ASP A 47 -12.60 -9.08 10.73
C ASP A 47 -12.66 -9.05 9.20
N SER A 48 -13.87 -8.84 8.64
CA SER A 48 -14.06 -8.74 7.19
C SER A 48 -13.33 -7.53 6.59
N ILE A 49 -13.37 -6.37 7.25
CA ILE A 49 -12.62 -5.17 6.85
C ILE A 49 -11.12 -5.44 6.87
N ALA A 50 -10.60 -6.05 7.93
CA ALA A 50 -9.19 -6.41 8.05
C ALA A 50 -8.75 -7.39 6.96
N GLN A 51 -9.56 -8.40 6.66
CA GLN A 51 -9.28 -9.38 5.60
C GLN A 51 -9.18 -8.73 4.22
N ARG A 52 -10.08 -7.78 3.90
CA ARG A 52 -10.01 -7.02 2.64
C ARG A 52 -8.73 -6.19 2.53
N GLN A 53 -8.34 -5.53 3.62
CA GLN A 53 -7.09 -4.76 3.65
C GLN A 53 -5.87 -5.66 3.47
N LEU A 54 -5.86 -6.84 4.10
CA LEU A 54 -4.78 -7.82 3.92
C LEU A 54 -4.63 -8.22 2.45
N VAL A 55 -5.73 -8.55 1.77
CA VAL A 55 -5.70 -8.90 0.34
C VAL A 55 -5.11 -7.76 -0.51
N GLN A 56 -5.50 -6.51 -0.23
CA GLN A 56 -4.94 -5.35 -0.95
C GLN A 56 -3.44 -5.17 -0.69
N VAL A 57 -2.98 -5.38 0.55
CA VAL A 57 -1.56 -5.33 0.91
C VAL A 57 -0.79 -6.43 0.19
N GLU A 58 -1.29 -7.67 0.18
CA GLU A 58 -0.66 -8.80 -0.51
C GLU A 58 -0.54 -8.53 -2.02
N GLN A 59 -1.59 -8.01 -2.67
CA GLN A 59 -1.54 -7.61 -4.07
C GLN A 59 -0.51 -6.51 -4.33
N ARG A 60 -0.39 -5.53 -3.43
CA ARG A 60 0.65 -4.49 -3.53
C ARG A 60 2.04 -5.07 -3.37
N ILE A 61 2.24 -6.01 -2.45
CA ILE A 61 3.54 -6.69 -2.25
C ILE A 61 3.93 -7.46 -3.51
N LEU A 62 3.02 -8.24 -4.10
CA LEU A 62 3.30 -9.00 -5.32
C LEU A 62 3.74 -8.08 -6.46
N ARG A 63 3.02 -6.97 -6.68
CA ARG A 63 3.39 -5.96 -7.69
C ARG A 63 4.75 -5.33 -7.40
N LEU A 64 5.03 -4.93 -6.15
CA LEU A 64 6.33 -4.36 -5.78
C LEU A 64 7.47 -5.38 -5.92
N GLN A 65 7.21 -6.66 -5.69
CA GLN A 65 8.19 -7.73 -5.92
C GLN A 65 8.48 -7.93 -7.41
N ALA A 66 7.46 -7.87 -8.27
CA ALA A 66 7.62 -7.90 -9.72
C ALA A 66 8.50 -6.73 -10.20
N LEU A 67 8.15 -5.49 -9.82
CA LEU A 67 8.94 -4.30 -10.15
C LEU A 67 10.37 -4.38 -9.63
N LYS A 68 10.57 -4.84 -8.38
CA LYS A 68 11.91 -5.04 -7.82
C LYS A 68 12.73 -6.03 -8.66
N THR A 69 12.09 -7.10 -9.12
CA THR A 69 12.72 -8.11 -9.97
C THR A 69 13.16 -7.50 -11.30
N GLU A 70 12.29 -6.70 -11.93
CA GLU A 70 12.62 -6.01 -13.18
C GLU A 70 13.79 -5.03 -13.00
N LEU A 71 13.74 -4.18 -11.98
CA LEU A 71 14.82 -3.22 -11.70
C LEU A 71 16.16 -3.91 -11.44
N ASN A 72 16.16 -5.00 -10.68
CA ASN A 72 17.37 -5.80 -10.46
C ASN A 72 17.92 -6.36 -11.78
N ARG A 73 17.04 -6.87 -12.65
CA ARG A 73 17.44 -7.39 -13.97
C ARG A 73 18.10 -6.29 -14.81
N MET A 74 17.44 -5.15 -14.95
CA MET A 74 17.94 -4.00 -15.70
C MET A 74 19.34 -3.56 -15.22
N ILE A 75 19.54 -3.52 -13.90
CA ILE A 75 20.84 -3.17 -13.30
C ILE A 75 21.88 -4.26 -13.59
N SER A 76 21.52 -5.53 -13.42
CA SER A 76 22.45 -6.66 -13.60
C SER A 76 22.89 -6.87 -15.05
N GLU A 77 22.02 -6.59 -16.02
CA GLU A 77 22.33 -6.71 -17.45
C GLU A 77 23.03 -5.46 -18.00
N CYS A 78 23.12 -4.38 -17.23
CA CYS A 78 23.81 -3.17 -17.65
C CYS A 78 25.33 -3.31 -17.43
N THR A 79 26.03 -3.78 -18.44
CA THR A 79 27.51 -3.92 -18.43
C THR A 79 28.23 -2.82 -19.22
N GLY A 80 27.48 -1.92 -19.87
CA GLY A 80 28.03 -0.86 -20.71
C GLY A 80 28.44 0.39 -19.92
N ASP A 81 29.60 0.96 -20.26
CA ASP A 81 30.07 2.25 -19.73
C ASP A 81 29.48 3.45 -20.51
N LYS A 82 28.88 3.18 -21.67
CA LYS A 82 28.29 4.18 -22.56
C LYS A 82 26.77 4.07 -22.59
N VAL A 83 26.12 5.22 -22.70
CA VAL A 83 24.66 5.36 -22.84
C VAL A 83 24.12 4.57 -24.04
N ALA A 84 24.88 4.50 -25.13
CA ALA A 84 24.50 3.74 -26.34
C ALA A 84 24.31 2.24 -26.08
N ASP A 85 24.98 1.69 -25.05
CA ASP A 85 24.95 0.27 -24.68
C ASP A 85 24.21 0.06 -23.34
N CYS A 86 23.49 1.07 -22.87
CA CYS A 86 22.84 1.05 -21.56
C CYS A 86 21.52 0.28 -21.61
N ARG A 87 21.55 -0.96 -21.10
CA ARG A 87 20.39 -1.85 -21.02
C ARG A 87 19.21 -1.26 -20.23
N VAL A 88 19.49 -0.45 -19.20
CA VAL A 88 18.45 0.25 -18.41
C VAL A 88 17.62 1.14 -19.32
N LEU A 89 18.26 1.98 -20.15
CA LEU A 89 17.56 2.90 -21.04
C LEU A 89 16.85 2.18 -22.19
N GLU A 90 17.38 1.05 -22.63
CA GLU A 90 16.71 0.21 -23.62
C GLU A 90 15.37 -0.33 -23.10
N VAL A 91 15.36 -0.94 -21.91
CA VAL A 91 14.14 -1.49 -21.29
C VAL A 91 13.13 -0.39 -20.95
N LEU A 92 13.58 0.78 -20.49
CA LEU A 92 12.68 1.91 -20.21
C LEU A 92 12.03 2.50 -21.47
N ARG A 93 12.68 2.40 -22.63
CA ARG A 93 12.12 2.87 -23.91
C ARG A 93 11.06 1.95 -24.49
N ASP A 94 11.06 0.68 -24.08
CA ASP A 94 10.16 -0.33 -24.59
C ASP A 94 9.70 -1.28 -23.48
N HIS A 95 8.50 -1.01 -22.95
CA HIS A 95 7.91 -1.80 -21.87
C HIS A 95 7.66 -3.28 -22.28
N SER A 96 7.61 -3.59 -23.59
CA SER A 96 7.48 -4.99 -24.04
C SER A 96 8.71 -5.85 -23.73
N VAL A 97 9.83 -5.23 -23.36
CA VAL A 97 11.08 -5.90 -22.96
C VAL A 97 11.08 -6.24 -21.45
N CYS A 98 10.05 -5.82 -20.70
CA CYS A 98 9.85 -6.22 -19.33
C CYS A 98 9.47 -7.70 -19.23
N LEU A 99 10.02 -8.40 -18.23
CA LEU A 99 9.73 -9.83 -18.01
C LEU A 99 8.74 -10.06 -16.86
N THR A 100 8.35 -8.98 -16.18
CA THR A 100 7.41 -9.01 -15.06
C THR A 100 6.25 -8.05 -15.32
N ASP A 101 5.06 -8.44 -14.91
CA ASP A 101 3.87 -7.59 -14.98
C ASP A 101 3.88 -6.58 -13.82
N HIS A 102 3.95 -5.29 -14.15
CA HIS A 102 4.01 -4.19 -13.17
C HIS A 102 3.33 -2.90 -13.64
N ASP A 103 2.42 -3.00 -14.62
CA ASP A 103 1.78 -1.85 -15.29
C ASP A 103 1.01 -0.92 -14.33
N GLU A 104 0.49 -1.43 -13.22
CA GLU A 104 -0.40 -0.68 -12.32
C GLU A 104 0.30 0.13 -11.21
N ILE A 105 1.65 0.12 -11.13
CA ILE A 105 2.36 0.78 -10.02
C ILE A 105 2.60 2.28 -10.29
N GLY A 106 2.54 2.71 -11.56
CA GLY A 106 2.95 4.03 -12.02
C GLY A 106 1.83 5.06 -12.25
N GLY A 107 0.60 4.80 -11.79
CA GLY A 107 -0.57 5.67 -11.98
C GLY A 107 -1.00 6.42 -10.72
#